data_AF-A0A963RV38-F1
#
_entry.id   AF-A0A963RV38-F1
#
_cell.length_a   1.000
_cell.length_b   1.000
_cell.length_c   1.000
_cell.angle_alpha   90.00
_cell.angle_beta   90.00
_cell.angle_gamma   90.00
#
_symmetry.space_group_name_H-M   'P 1'
#
loop_
_entity.id
_entity.type
_entity.pdbx_description
1 polymer ?
#
loop_
_entity_poly.entity_id
_entity_poly.type
_entity_poly.pdbx_seq_one_letter_code
_entity_poly.pdbx_strand_id
1 'polypeptide(L)' 'MPRMTSSHKVLFGFHAVGVRLKTAPASIVEVFVDPSRRDARMKQFLARAAEAGVRVIEADGARLAKLAGSA' A
#
# COMPACT_ATOMS: atom_id res chain seq x y z
N MET A 1 -28.69 -5.34 13.45
CA MET A 1 -27.23 -5.22 13.66
C MET A 1 -26.70 -4.22 12.63
N PRO A 2 -26.11 -3.08 13.01
CA PRO A 2 -25.61 -2.11 12.04
C PRO A 2 -24.39 -2.72 11.33
N ARG A 3 -24.45 -2.77 9.99
CA ARG A 3 -23.33 -3.18 9.14
C ARG A 3 -22.25 -2.10 9.27
N MET A 4 -21.19 -2.36 10.04
CA MET A 4 -20.00 -1.49 10.06
C MET A 4 -19.47 -1.42 8.63
N THR A 5 -19.74 -0.30 7.94
CA THR A 5 -19.04 0.05 6.71
C THR A 5 -17.61 0.39 7.13
N SER A 6 -16.72 -0.60 7.08
CA SER A 6 -15.30 -0.36 7.30
C SER A 6 -14.82 0.58 6.19
N SER A 7 -14.74 1.88 6.51
CA SER A 7 -14.20 2.89 5.61
C SER A 7 -12.72 2.61 5.47
N HIS A 8 -12.33 1.89 4.42
CA HIS A 8 -10.92 1.65 4.12
C HIS A 8 -10.21 2.99 3.93
N LYS A 9 -9.27 3.28 4.82
CA LYS A 9 -8.50 4.51 4.78
C LYS A 9 -7.31 4.30 3.84
N VAL A 10 -7.25 5.08 2.76
CA VAL A 10 -6.12 5.03 1.83
C VAL A 10 -4.93 5.74 2.48
N LEU A 11 -3.80 5.03 2.59
CA LEU A 11 -2.51 5.62 2.92
C LEU A 11 -1.66 5.68 1.65
N PHE A 12 -1.03 6.82 1.42
CA PHE A 12 -0.13 7.03 0.29
C PHE A 12 1.23 7.55 0.77
N GLY A 13 2.27 7.22 0.00
CA GLY A 13 3.65 7.59 0.29
C GLY A 13 4.45 6.51 1.01
N PHE A 14 5.72 6.37 0.62
CA PHE A 14 6.64 5.36 1.15
C PHE A 14 6.82 5.41 2.67
N HIS A 15 6.78 6.61 3.27
CA HIS A 15 6.97 6.75 4.71
C HIS A 15 5.74 6.24 5.48
N ALA A 16 4.55 6.74 5.15
CA ALA A 16 3.31 6.36 5.83
C ALA A 16 3.03 4.85 5.69
N VAL A 17 3.14 4.32 4.47
CA VAL A 17 2.91 2.89 4.23
C VAL A 17 4.01 2.05 4.89
N GLY A 18 5.28 2.45 4.78
CA GLY A 18 6.39 1.73 5.40
C GLY A 18 6.32 1.67 6.93
N VAL A 19 5.91 2.77 7.58
CA VAL A 19 5.70 2.80 9.05
C VAL A 19 4.51 1.92 9.44
N ARG A 20 3.41 1.97 8.69
CA ARG A 20 2.23 1.16 9.00
C ARG A 20 2.53 -0.33 8.81
N LEU A 21 3.32 -0.67 7.80
CA LEU A 21 3.71 -2.04 7.51
C LEU A 21 4.63 -2.61 8.61
N LYS A 22 5.44 -1.77 9.24
CA LYS A 22 6.23 -2.16 10.43
C LYS A 22 5.40 -2.27 11.71
N THR A 23 4.45 -1.35 11.92
CA THR A 23 3.75 -1.20 13.21
C THR A 23 2.48 -2.02 13.31
N ALA A 24 1.74 -2.16 12.20
CA ALA A 24 0.46 -2.85 12.14
C ALA A 24 0.22 -3.44 10.74
N PRO A 25 1.06 -4.40 10.28
CA PRO A 25 0.92 -5.00 8.95
C PRO A 25 -0.43 -5.68 8.73
N ALA A 26 -0.99 -6.33 9.76
CA ALA A 26 -2.31 -6.96 9.70
C ALA A 26 -3.47 -5.98 9.45
N SER A 27 -3.25 -4.67 9.63
CA SER A 27 -4.25 -3.64 9.29
C SER A 27 -4.21 -3.24 7.81
N ILE A 28 -3.20 -3.68 7.07
CA ILE A 28 -3.04 -3.40 5.65
C ILE A 28 -3.69 -4.54 4.88
N VAL A 29 -4.73 -4.20 4.11
CA VAL A 29 -5.46 -5.17 3.29
C VAL A 29 -4.67 -5.45 2.01
N GLU A 30 -4.32 -4.40 1.28
CA GLU A 30 -3.63 -4.47 -0.01
C GLU A 30 -2.70 -3.26 -0.19
N VAL A 31 -1.60 -3.47 -0.90
CA VAL A 31 -0.61 -2.44 -1.22
C VAL A 31 -0.47 -2.36 -2.73
N PHE A 32 -0.78 -1.19 -3.29
CA PHE A 32 -0.62 -0.94 -4.71
C PHE A 32 0.76 -0.33 -4.99
N VAL A 33 1.48 -0.87 -5.97
CA VAL A 33 2.81 -0.41 -6.37
C VAL A 33 2.89 -0.21 -7.88
N ASP A 34 3.75 0.72 -8.30
CA ASP A 34 4.01 0.96 -9.72
C ASP A 34 5.10 -0.02 -10.22
N PRO A 35 4.79 -0.94 -11.15
CA PRO A 35 5.76 -1.92 -11.65
C PRO A 35 6.91 -1.29 -12.46
N SER A 36 6.77 -0.04 -12.90
CA SER A 36 7.85 0.71 -13.55
C SER A 36 8.95 1.14 -12.57
N ARG A 37 8.63 1.21 -11.27
CA ARG A 37 9.56 1.61 -10.21
C ARG A 37 10.38 0.41 -9.73
N ARG A 38 11.57 0.23 -10.31
CA ARG A 38 12.51 -0.86 -9.93
C ARG A 38 13.73 -0.40 -9.13
N ASP A 39 13.61 0.77 -8.52
CA ASP A 39 14.69 1.39 -7.74
C ASP A 39 14.91 0.70 -6.38
N ALA A 40 16.06 0.99 -5.74
CA ALA A 40 16.45 0.36 -4.48
C ALA A 40 15.43 0.58 -3.35
N ARG A 41 14.73 1.73 -3.35
CA ARG A 41 13.72 2.05 -2.34
C ARG A 41 12.48 1.17 -2.55
N MET A 42 12.03 0.99 -3.79
CA MET A 42 10.91 0.10 -4.08
C MET A 42 11.25 -1.35 -3.75
N LYS A 43 12.47 -1.82 -4.08
CA LYS A 43 12.92 -3.17 -3.71
C LYS A 43 12.86 -3.41 -2.20
N GLN A 44 13.36 -2.47 -1.39
CA GLN A 44 13.28 -2.58 0.07
C GLN A 44 11.83 -2.57 0.57
N PHE A 45 10.96 -1.78 -0.05
CA PHE A 45 9.55 -1.72 0.31
C PHE A 45 8.83 -3.05 0.01
N LEU A 46 9.04 -3.62 -1.18
CA LEU A 46 8.49 -4.91 -1.57
C LEU A 46 8.98 -6.05 -0.67
N ALA A 47 10.26 -6.06 -0.32
CA ALA A 47 10.82 -7.03 0.63
C ALA A 47 10.08 -6.98 1.97
N ARG A 48 9.91 -5.79 2.55
CA ARG A 48 9.16 -5.64 3.80
C ARG A 48 7.71 -6.09 3.67
N ALA A 49 7.04 -5.74 2.57
CA ALA A 49 5.65 -6.12 2.33
C ALA A 49 5.49 -7.65 2.22
N ALA A 50 6.43 -8.31 1.54
CA ALA A 50 6.51 -9.77 1.49
C ALA A 50 6.78 -10.39 2.88
N GLU A 51 7.72 -9.84 3.65
CA GLU A 51 7.99 -10.30 5.03
C GLU A 51 6.78 -10.14 5.95
N ALA A 52 6.01 -9.07 5.77
CA ALA A 52 4.78 -8.81 6.49
C ALA A 52 3.58 -9.67 6.02
N GLY A 53 3.72 -10.45 4.95
CA GLY A 53 2.64 -11.24 4.35
C GLY A 53 1.53 -10.38 3.73
N VAL A 54 1.83 -9.13 3.39
CA VAL A 54 0.85 -8.19 2.82
C VAL A 54 0.71 -8.44 1.32
N ARG A 55 -0.53 -8.41 0.82
CA ARG A 55 -0.81 -8.57 -0.61
C ARG A 55 -0.36 -7.32 -1.38
N VAL A 56 0.63 -7.49 -2.25
CA VAL A 56 1.10 -6.44 -3.16
C VAL A 56 0.44 -6.62 -4.53
N ILE A 57 -0.09 -5.53 -5.07
CA ILE A 57 -0.76 -5.47 -6.37
C ILE A 57 -0.02 -4.45 -7.24
N GLU A 58 0.38 -4.87 -8.43
CA GLU A 58 0.95 -3.97 -9.42
C GLU A 58 -0.17 -3.15 -10.07
N ALA A 59 -0.02 -1.83 -10.09
CA ALA A 59 -0.98 -0.90 -10.66
C ALA A 59 -0.24 0.26 -11.35
N ASP A 60 -0.70 0.64 -12.54
CA ASP A 60 -0.13 1.77 -13.27
C ASP A 60 -0.24 3.09 -12.49
N GLY A 61 0.71 4.00 -12.72
CA GLY A 61 0.78 5.30 -12.03
C GLY A 61 -0.53 6.10 -12.07
N ALA A 62 -1.29 6.04 -13.17
CA ALA A 62 -2.60 6.70 -13.28
C ALA A 62 -3.64 6.13 -12.30
N ARG A 63 -3.64 4.82 -12.07
CA ARG A 63 -4.54 4.16 -11.11
C ARG A 63 -4.12 4.48 -9.68
N LEU A 64 -2.82 4.53 -9.39
CA LEU A 64 -2.29 4.95 -8.09
C LEU A 64 -2.67 6.39 -7.75
N ALA A 65 -2.56 7.32 -8.71
CA ALA A 65 -2.95 8.71 -8.51
C ALA A 65 -4.43 8.86 -8.17
N LYS A 66 -5.29 8.13 -8.88
CA LYS A 66 -6.74 8.09 -8.62
C LYS A 66 -7.07 7.51 -7.24
N LEU A 67 -6.36 6.46 -6.80
CA LEU A 67 -6.54 5.86 -5.47
C LEU A 67 -6.06 6.80 -4.36
N ALA A 68 -4.96 7.52 -4.57
CA ALA A 68 -4.41 8.48 -3.62
C ALA A 68 -5.26 9.76 -3.48
N GLY A 69 -6.34 9.90 -4.24
CA GLY A 69 -7.25 11.04 -4.17
C GLY A 69 -6.78 12.26 -4.95
N SER A 70 -5.78 12.12 -5.83
CA SER A 70 -5.45 13.14 -6.82
C SER A 70 -6.38 12.96 -8.02
N ALA A 71 -7.57 13.54 -7.93
CA ALA A 71 -8.42 13.88 -9.06
C ALA A 71 -8.14 15.32 -9.50
#